data_AF-A0A2V5H4H2-F1
#
_entry.id   AF-A0A2V5H4H2-F1
#
_cell.length_a   1.000
_cell.length_b   1.000
_cell.length_c   1.000
_cell.angle_alpha   90.00
_cell.angle_beta   90.00
_cell.angle_gamma   90.00
#
_symmetry.space_group_name_H-M   'P 1'
#
loop_
_entity.id
_entity.type
_entity.pdbx_description
1 polymer ?
#
loop_
_entity_poly.entity_id
_entity_poly.type
_entity_poly.pdbx_seq_one_letter_code
_entity_poly.pdbx_strand_id
1 'polypeptide(L)'
;AIKAVIVRCQGDKGLPWSATTMPTDHPIFDNAVPPVPALLDSPVAVHRVGTRDNGEFGCLDNQAITYLHIDPISGMAPPAWQAGRIGTVIVARKDRKDLSPKHHEAIWMYIDYMLDFFGNGGPPPEHLF
;
A
#
# COMPACT_ATOMS: atom_id res chain seq x y z
N ALA A 1 6.15 1.62 -21.24
CA ALA A 1 6.32 1.11 -19.86
C ALA A 1 6.22 2.29 -18.90
N ILE A 2 5.64 2.08 -17.71
CA ILE A 2 5.53 3.10 -16.66
C ILE A 2 6.34 2.68 -15.43
N LYS A 3 6.79 3.64 -14.62
CA LYS A 3 7.45 3.33 -13.34
C LYS A 3 6.41 3.05 -12.26
N ALA A 4 6.66 1.96 -11.55
CA ALA A 4 5.87 1.50 -10.42
C ALA A 4 6.79 1.16 -9.25
N VAL A 5 6.22 0.77 -8.11
CA VAL A 5 6.94 0.43 -6.89
C VAL A 5 6.62 -0.99 -6.49
N ILE A 6 7.64 -1.81 -6.27
CA ILE A 6 7.51 -3.09 -5.56
C ILE A 6 7.53 -2.78 -4.07
N VAL A 7 6.53 -3.25 -3.35
CA VAL A 7 6.43 -3.18 -1.90
C VAL A 7 6.54 -4.60 -1.36
N ARG A 8 7.72 -4.92 -0.81
CA ARG A 8 8.05 -6.26 -0.32
C ARG A 8 7.32 -6.57 0.98
N CYS A 9 6.87 -7.81 1.12
CA CYS A 9 6.47 -8.33 2.43
C CYS A 9 7.69 -8.68 3.29
N GLN A 10 7.45 -8.97 4.57
CA GLN A 10 8.49 -9.22 5.58
C GLN A 10 9.48 -10.35 5.19
N GLY A 11 8.99 -11.41 4.54
CA GLY A 11 9.81 -12.56 4.13
C GLY A 11 10.63 -12.32 2.86
N ASP A 12 10.38 -11.25 2.12
CA ASP A 12 11.09 -10.94 0.87
C ASP A 12 12.36 -10.11 1.13
N LYS A 13 13.47 -10.51 0.51
CA LYS A 13 14.76 -9.82 0.68
C LYS A 13 14.87 -8.54 -0.15
N GLY A 14 15.54 -7.52 0.39
CA GLY A 14 15.90 -6.28 -0.31
C GLY A 14 15.35 -5.03 0.38
N LEU A 15 15.33 -3.92 -0.34
CA LEU A 15 14.71 -2.69 0.16
C LEU A 15 13.18 -2.88 0.26
N PRO A 16 12.51 -2.39 1.32
CA PRO A 16 11.06 -2.49 1.47
C PRO A 16 10.31 -1.96 0.25
N TRP A 17 10.78 -0.84 -0.31
CA TRP A 17 10.28 -0.25 -1.54
C TRP A 17 11.38 -0.17 -2.59
N SER A 18 11.11 -0.68 -3.79
CA SER A 18 12.04 -0.54 -4.91
C SER A 18 11.32 -0.17 -6.20
N ALA A 19 11.97 0.62 -7.04
CA ALA A 19 11.44 0.95 -8.35
C ALA A 19 11.34 -0.30 -9.23
N THR A 20 10.30 -0.36 -10.06
CA THR A 20 10.15 -1.31 -11.15
C THR A 20 9.50 -0.62 -12.35
N THR A 21 9.44 -1.32 -13.47
CA THR A 21 8.76 -0.88 -14.68
C THR A 21 7.75 -1.93 -15.10
N MET A 22 6.60 -1.50 -15.60
CA MET A 22 5.54 -2.41 -16.06
C MET A 22 4.93 -1.97 -17.40
N PRO A 23 4.28 -2.90 -18.11
CA PRO A 23 3.46 -2.59 -19.29
C PRO A 23 2.31 -1.62 -18.95
N THR A 24 1.89 -0.81 -19.91
CA THR A 24 0.79 0.18 -19.74
C THR A 24 -0.60 -0.44 -19.78
N ASP A 25 -0.69 -1.68 -20.23
CA ASP A 25 -1.86 -2.56 -20.29
C ASP A 25 -1.88 -3.57 -19.13
N HIS A 26 -1.00 -3.41 -18.13
CA HIS A 26 -0.99 -4.27 -16.95
C HIS A 26 -2.34 -4.21 -16.21
N PRO A 27 -2.91 -5.34 -15.74
CA PRO A 27 -4.24 -5.40 -15.12
C PRO A 27 -4.39 -4.58 -13.81
N ILE A 28 -3.28 -4.07 -13.25
CA ILE A 28 -3.30 -3.18 -12.08
C ILE A 28 -4.12 -1.90 -12.32
N PHE A 29 -4.23 -1.43 -13.56
CA PHE A 29 -4.98 -0.20 -13.86
C PHE A 29 -6.50 -0.40 -13.81
N ASP A 30 -6.97 -1.64 -13.84
CA ASP A 30 -8.37 -1.99 -13.66
C ASP A 30 -8.75 -2.13 -12.18
N ASN A 31 -7.75 -2.24 -11.30
CA ASN A 31 -8.00 -2.33 -9.86
C ASN A 31 -8.59 -1.02 -9.31
N ALA A 32 -9.41 -1.16 -8.27
CA ALA A 32 -9.89 -0.02 -7.50
C ALA A 32 -8.74 0.64 -6.72
N VAL A 33 -8.87 1.95 -6.47
CA VAL A 33 -7.99 2.65 -5.53
C VAL A 33 -8.36 2.17 -4.12
N PRO A 34 -7.39 1.79 -3.27
CA PRO A 34 -7.70 1.38 -1.89
C PRO A 34 -8.40 2.51 -1.11
N PRO A 35 -9.24 2.19 -0.10
CA PRO A 35 -10.10 3.18 0.56
C PRO A 35 -9.35 4.37 1.15
N VAL A 36 -8.22 4.16 1.83
CA VAL A 36 -7.49 5.27 2.48
C VAL A 36 -6.90 6.24 1.44
N PRO A 37 -6.11 5.79 0.43
CA PRO A 37 -5.68 6.67 -0.65
C PRO A 37 -6.82 7.35 -1.41
N ALA A 38 -7.98 6.69 -1.56
CA ALA A 38 -9.14 7.28 -2.23
C ALA A 38 -9.69 8.49 -1.46
N LEU A 39 -9.66 8.49 -0.13
CA LEU A 39 -10.04 9.65 0.69
C LEU A 39 -9.09 10.86 0.51
N LEU A 40 -7.87 10.60 0.05
CA LEU A 40 -6.82 11.61 -0.14
C LEU A 40 -6.65 12.01 -1.61
N ASP A 41 -7.57 11.59 -2.48
CA ASP A 41 -7.48 11.74 -3.94
C ASP A 41 -6.15 11.23 -4.53
N SER A 42 -5.51 10.27 -3.85
CA SER A 42 -4.25 9.68 -4.27
C SER A 42 -4.53 8.48 -5.19
N PRO A 43 -4.21 8.57 -6.49
CA PRO A 43 -4.67 7.59 -7.48
C PRO A 43 -3.77 6.36 -7.49
N VAL A 44 -3.55 5.68 -6.36
CA VAL A 44 -2.69 4.48 -6.28
C VAL A 44 -3.53 3.21 -6.39
N ALA A 45 -3.02 2.22 -7.12
CA ALA A 45 -3.60 0.90 -7.26
C ALA A 45 -2.57 -0.16 -6.86
N VAL A 46 -3.05 -1.28 -6.32
CA VAL A 46 -2.22 -2.35 -5.76
C VAL A 46 -2.49 -3.67 -6.48
N HIS A 47 -1.44 -4.42 -6.82
CA HIS A 47 -1.53 -5.74 -7.43
C HIS A 47 -0.60 -6.73 -6.72
N ARG A 48 -1.12 -7.87 -6.27
CA ARG A 48 -0.30 -8.93 -5.63
C ARG A 48 0.53 -9.65 -6.68
N VAL A 49 1.81 -9.93 -6.38
CA VAL A 49 2.68 -10.68 -7.31
C VAL A 49 2.58 -12.20 -7.12
N GLY A 50 1.93 -12.66 -6.05
CA GLY A 50 1.82 -14.08 -5.72
C GLY A 50 3.02 -14.64 -4.95
N THR A 51 3.57 -13.86 -4.01
CA THR A 51 4.66 -14.31 -3.13
C THR A 51 4.27 -15.60 -2.41
N ARG A 52 5.19 -16.57 -2.42
CA ARG A 52 5.00 -17.85 -1.74
C ARG A 52 5.34 -17.70 -0.26
N ASP A 53 4.52 -18.32 0.57
CA ASP A 53 4.82 -18.50 1.99
C ASP A 53 6.12 -19.31 2.14
N ASN A 54 7.07 -18.80 2.92
CA ASN A 54 8.37 -19.44 3.16
C ASN A 54 8.38 -20.31 4.43
N GLY A 55 7.27 -20.41 5.15
CA GLY A 55 7.12 -21.15 6.40
C GLY A 55 7.45 -20.36 7.66
N GLU A 56 7.99 -19.14 7.54
CA GLU A 56 8.24 -18.25 8.68
C GLU A 56 6.94 -17.51 9.05
N PHE A 57 6.68 -17.42 10.36
CA PHE A 57 5.52 -16.69 10.86
C PHE A 57 5.56 -15.23 10.41
N GLY A 58 4.47 -14.75 9.79
CA GLY A 58 4.37 -13.38 9.30
C GLY A 58 5.16 -13.09 8.01
N CYS A 59 5.69 -14.10 7.31
CA CYS A 59 6.49 -13.85 6.10
C CYS A 59 5.74 -13.11 4.98
N LEU A 60 4.41 -13.26 4.93
CA LEU A 60 3.53 -12.56 4.00
C LEU A 60 2.98 -11.24 4.55
N ASP A 61 3.43 -10.79 5.72
CA ASP A 61 3.05 -9.51 6.31
C ASP A 61 3.52 -8.37 5.41
N ASN A 62 2.57 -7.50 5.09
CA ASN A 62 2.83 -6.27 4.37
C ASN A 62 1.95 -5.17 4.96
N GLN A 63 2.29 -4.77 6.19
CA GLN A 63 1.48 -3.85 7.00
C GLN A 63 1.25 -2.52 6.28
N ALA A 64 2.23 -2.04 5.52
CA ALA A 64 2.07 -0.85 4.68
C ALA A 64 0.88 -0.96 3.74
N ILE A 65 0.65 -2.12 3.14
CA ILE A 65 -0.47 -2.38 2.24
C ILE A 65 -1.77 -2.65 3.00
N THR A 66 -1.70 -3.26 4.19
CA THR A 66 -2.86 -3.36 5.09
C THR A 66 -3.46 -1.98 5.35
N TYR A 67 -2.63 -1.00 5.68
CA TYR A 67 -3.07 0.35 6.03
C TYR A 67 -3.76 1.07 4.88
N LEU A 68 -3.29 0.89 3.65
CA LEU A 68 -3.97 1.44 2.47
C LEU A 68 -5.39 0.90 2.31
N HIS A 69 -5.64 -0.33 2.78
CA HIS A 69 -6.89 -1.06 2.62
C HIS A 69 -7.83 -0.99 3.82
N ILE A 70 -7.48 -0.25 4.89
CA ILE A 70 -8.37 -0.04 6.02
C ILE A 70 -9.67 0.60 5.53
N ASP A 71 -10.80 -0.01 5.88
CA ASP A 71 -12.09 0.63 5.68
C ASP A 71 -12.22 1.77 6.70
N PRO A 72 -12.41 3.03 6.25
CA PRO A 72 -12.45 4.19 7.13
C PRO A 72 -13.65 4.19 8.09
N ILE A 73 -14.67 3.36 7.85
CA ILE A 73 -15.84 3.25 8.72
C ILE A 73 -15.61 2.23 9.84
N SER A 74 -15.18 1.01 9.51
CA SER A 74 -14.93 -0.04 10.51
C SER A 74 -13.57 0.06 11.20
N GLY A 75 -12.63 0.82 10.63
CA GLY A 75 -11.24 0.89 11.11
C GLY A 75 -10.42 -0.36 10.83
N MET A 76 -10.94 -1.30 10.02
CA MET A 76 -10.31 -2.58 9.74
C MET A 76 -10.10 -2.78 8.25
N ALA A 77 -8.95 -3.32 7.86
CA ALA A 77 -8.78 -3.84 6.50
C ALA A 77 -9.65 -5.09 6.31
N PRO A 78 -10.23 -5.31 5.12
CA PRO A 78 -10.99 -6.53 4.84
C PRO A 78 -10.07 -7.77 4.93
N PRO A 79 -10.60 -8.98 5.19
CA PRO A 79 -9.78 -10.17 5.49
C PRO A 79 -8.71 -10.51 4.44
N ALA A 80 -8.94 -10.19 3.17
CA ALA A 80 -7.95 -10.41 2.10
C ALA A 80 -6.71 -9.51 2.24
N TRP A 81 -6.85 -8.34 2.86
CA TRP A 81 -5.83 -7.31 3.01
C TRP A 81 -5.36 -7.15 4.47
N GLN A 82 -5.62 -8.13 5.32
CA GLN A 82 -5.08 -8.16 6.69
C GLN A 82 -3.68 -8.77 6.72
N ALA A 83 -2.93 -8.49 7.79
CA ALA A 83 -1.61 -9.06 8.02
C ALA A 83 -1.63 -10.60 7.92
N GLY A 84 -0.53 -11.16 7.42
CA GLY A 84 -0.26 -12.59 7.32
C GLY A 84 -0.58 -13.20 5.96
N ARG A 85 -1.17 -12.43 5.03
CA ARG A 85 -1.74 -12.99 3.78
C ARG A 85 -1.57 -12.13 2.53
N ILE A 86 -0.80 -11.05 2.60
CA ILE A 86 -0.73 -10.07 1.49
C ILE A 86 0.38 -10.45 0.51
N GLY A 87 1.57 -10.75 1.04
CA GLY A 87 2.77 -10.96 0.24
C GLY A 87 3.29 -9.65 -0.39
N THR A 88 4.26 -9.79 -1.29
CA THR A 88 4.79 -8.67 -2.06
C THR A 88 3.76 -8.20 -3.08
N VAL A 89 3.71 -6.89 -3.28
CA VAL A 89 2.80 -6.27 -4.24
C VAL A 89 3.56 -5.31 -5.15
N ILE A 90 2.92 -4.97 -6.25
CA ILE A 90 3.27 -3.81 -7.05
C ILE A 90 2.23 -2.72 -6.81
N VAL A 91 2.70 -1.50 -6.66
CA VAL A 91 1.89 -0.29 -6.53
C VAL A 91 2.19 0.61 -7.72
N ALA A 92 1.15 1.06 -8.41
CA ALA A 92 1.25 1.97 -9.54
C ALA A 92 0.20 3.07 -9.41
N ARG A 93 0.38 4.17 -10.15
CA ARG A 93 -0.68 5.17 -10.26
C ARG A 93 -1.70 4.76 -11.32
N LYS A 94 -2.98 4.84 -10.98
CA LYS A 94 -4.11 4.55 -11.85
C LYS A 94 -4.19 5.48 -13.06
N ASP A 95 -3.71 6.71 -12.92
CA ASP A 95 -3.57 7.68 -14.03
C ASP A 95 -2.38 7.37 -14.96
N ARG A 96 -1.70 6.23 -14.78
CA ARG A 96 -0.56 5.74 -15.56
C ARG A 96 0.66 6.67 -15.55
N LYS A 97 0.76 7.58 -14.59
CA LYS A 97 1.98 8.36 -14.37
C LYS A 97 2.99 7.57 -13.53
N ASP A 98 4.26 7.95 -13.65
CA ASP A 98 5.35 7.35 -12.89
C ASP A 98 5.15 7.50 -11.37
N LEU A 99 5.37 6.41 -10.64
CA LEU A 99 5.46 6.39 -9.19
C LEU A 99 6.89 6.04 -8.77
N SER A 100 7.51 6.89 -7.95
CA SER A 100 8.83 6.63 -7.37
C SER A 100 8.68 5.97 -5.99
N PRO A 101 9.67 5.17 -5.53
CA PRO A 101 9.66 4.62 -4.18
C PRO A 101 9.49 5.68 -3.09
N LYS A 102 10.16 6.83 -3.22
CA LYS A 102 10.06 7.95 -2.26
C LYS A 102 8.67 8.57 -2.21
N HIS A 103 7.98 8.67 -3.34
CA HIS A 103 6.59 9.16 -3.36
C HIS A 103 5.65 8.16 -2.69
N HIS A 104 5.85 6.86 -2.93
CA HIS A 104 5.06 5.83 -2.27
C HIS A 104 5.31 5.79 -0.75
N GLU A 105 6.58 5.87 -0.34
CA GLU A 105 7.00 6.01 1.06
C GLU A 105 6.31 7.19 1.74
N ALA A 106 6.30 8.37 1.12
CA ALA A 106 5.63 9.55 1.68
C ALA A 106 4.12 9.34 1.88
N ILE A 107 3.44 8.66 0.94
CA ILE A 107 2.02 8.30 1.08
C ILE A 107 1.82 7.37 2.28
N TRP A 108 2.66 6.34 2.40
CA TRP A 108 2.58 5.40 3.52
C TRP A 108 2.85 6.09 4.86
N MET A 109 3.93 6.88 4.96
CA MET A 109 4.29 7.59 6.20
C MET A 109 3.18 8.53 6.65
N TYR A 110 2.53 9.24 5.71
CA TYR A 110 1.40 10.09 6.04
C TYR A 110 0.22 9.28 6.61
N ILE A 111 -0.10 8.14 5.98
CA ILE A 111 -1.20 7.26 6.45
C ILE A 111 -0.87 6.67 7.82
N ASP A 112 0.36 6.19 8.01
CA ASP A 112 0.86 5.65 9.28
C ASP A 112 0.74 6.69 10.41
N TYR A 113 1.21 7.92 10.17
CA TYR A 113 1.07 9.03 11.10
C TYR A 113 -0.39 9.31 11.47
N MET A 114 -1.29 9.34 10.49
CA MET A 114 -2.71 9.60 10.74
C MET A 114 -3.34 8.49 11.59
N LEU A 115 -3.01 7.22 11.32
CA LEU A 115 -3.51 6.08 12.08
C LEU A 115 -3.02 6.13 13.53
N ASP A 116 -1.73 6.42 13.75
CA ASP A 116 -1.16 6.57 15.08
C ASP A 116 -1.78 7.75 15.85
N PHE A 117 -1.96 8.89 15.18
CA PHE A 117 -2.54 10.08 15.80
C PHE A 117 -3.95 9.83 16.31
N PHE A 118 -4.81 9.20 15.49
CA PHE A 118 -6.17 8.84 15.90
C PHE A 118 -6.22 7.67 16.88
N GLY A 119 -5.36 6.67 16.73
CA GLY A 119 -5.27 5.53 17.63
C GLY A 119 -4.92 5.93 19.07
N ASN A 120 -4.18 7.03 19.24
CA ASN A 120 -3.84 7.60 20.54
C ASN A 120 -4.88 8.61 21.08
N GLY A 121 -6.05 8.72 20.44
CA GLY A 121 -7.14 9.62 20.87
C GLY A 121 -6.95 11.08 20.46
N GLY A 122 -6.12 11.36 19.45
CA GLY A 122 -6.00 12.69 18.86
C GLY A 122 -7.33 13.19 18.26
N PRO A 123 -7.65 14.49 18.37
CA PRO A 123 -8.80 15.07 17.67
C PRO A 123 -8.55 15.04 16.16
N PRO A 124 -9.57 15.11 15.28
CA PRO A 124 -9.36 15.30 13.84
C PRO A 124 -8.40 16.46 13.56
N PRO A 125 -7.37 16.28 12.71
CA PRO A 125 -6.44 17.36 12.42
C PRO A 125 -7.19 18.48 11.70
N GLU A 126 -7.17 19.67 12.29
CA GLU A 126 -7.83 20.86 11.72
C GLU A 126 -7.00 21.47 10.59
N HIS A 127 -5.69 21.19 10.55
CA HIS A 127 -4.75 21.68 9.55
C HIS A 127 -3.76 20.58 9.13
N LEU A 128 -3.48 20.52 7.83
CA LEU A 128 -2.34 19.79 7.29
C LEU A 128 -1.15 20.75 7.34
N PHE A 129 -0.22 20.48 8.26
CA PHE A 129 1.02 21.22 8.56
C PHE A 129 0.86 22.52 9.36
#